data_AF-A0A1Q7C3J1-F1
#
_entry.id   AF-A0A1Q7C3J1-F1
#
_cell.length_a   1.000
_cell.length_b   1.000
_cell.length_c   1.000
_cell.angle_alpha   90.00
_cell.angle_beta   90.00
_cell.angle_gamma   90.00
#
_symmetry.space_group_name_H-M   'P 1'
#
loop_
_entity.id
_entity.type
_entity.pdbx_description
1 polymer ?
#
loop_
_entity_poly.entity_id
_entity_poly.type
_entity_poly.pdbx_seq_one_letter_code
_entity_poly.pdbx_strand_id
1 'polypeptide(L)'
;MSGAPAGNKNLYTILAWALFPPIGSLIFLFVGKDDPDVKNNAAQAFVIHGASLIVYLIVWVLAAVTAGILFFLPLLWWLVWFVIWVVGLILALQAGGRRVNFPVLGPMVASYVPAVEGWAK
;
A
#
# COMPACT_ATOMS: atom_id res chain seq x y z
N MET A 1 -30.74 -5.15 6.35
CA MET A 1 -29.67 -4.13 6.19
C MET A 1 -28.46 -4.64 6.94
N SER A 2 -27.48 -5.25 6.26
CA SER A 2 -26.27 -5.74 6.91
C SER A 2 -25.37 -4.54 7.22
N GLY A 3 -25.45 -4.05 8.46
CA GLY A 3 -24.53 -3.05 8.96
C GLY A 3 -23.13 -3.64 8.97
N ALA A 4 -22.26 -3.11 8.10
CA ALA A 4 -20.83 -3.24 8.33
C ALA A 4 -20.58 -2.74 9.77
N PRO A 5 -19.77 -3.45 10.58
CA PRO A 5 -19.44 -2.95 11.90
C PRO A 5 -18.85 -1.55 11.72
N ALA A 6 -19.31 -0.58 12.51
CA ALA A 6 -18.74 0.76 12.53
C ALA A 6 -17.26 0.63 12.90
N GLY A 7 -16.44 0.48 11.87
CA GLY A 7 -15.05 0.15 11.99
C GLY A 7 -14.26 1.33 12.48
N ASN A 8 -13.29 1.09 13.35
CA ASN A 8 -12.40 2.14 13.80
C ASN A 8 -11.57 2.64 12.61
N LYS A 9 -11.97 3.80 12.05
CA LYS A 9 -11.34 4.49 10.92
C LYS A 9 -9.82 4.57 11.04
N ASN A 10 -9.34 4.87 12.24
CA ASN A 10 -7.91 4.97 12.53
C ASN A 10 -7.23 3.60 12.41
N LEU A 11 -7.83 2.57 13.02
CA LEU A 11 -7.33 1.20 12.92
C LEU A 11 -7.28 0.73 11.47
N TYR A 12 -8.33 0.95 10.69
CA TYR A 12 -8.38 0.51 9.29
C TYR A 12 -7.36 1.23 8.42
N THR A 13 -7.15 2.53 8.68
CA THR A 13 -6.06 3.28 8.04
C THR A 13 -4.70 2.66 8.38
N ILE A 14 -4.42 2.40 9.66
CA ILE A 14 -3.15 1.77 10.07
C ILE A 14 -2.98 0.41 9.40
N LEU A 15 -4.01 -0.44 9.43
CA LEU A 15 -3.90 -1.80 8.87
C LEU A 15 -3.81 -1.82 7.34
N ALA A 16 -4.38 -0.84 6.64
CA ALA A 16 -4.18 -0.68 5.21
C ALA A 16 -2.71 -0.46 4.83
N TRP A 17 -1.94 0.22 5.69
CA TRP A 17 -0.51 0.47 5.51
C TRP A 17 0.38 -0.61 6.14
N ALA A 18 -0.05 -1.24 7.24
CA ALA A 18 0.77 -2.15 8.03
C ALA A 18 0.63 -3.63 7.61
N LEU A 19 -0.58 -4.09 7.35
CA LEU A 19 -0.89 -5.52 7.31
C LEU A 19 -0.48 -6.12 5.97
N PHE A 20 0.45 -7.08 6.01
CA PHE A 20 0.88 -7.92 4.89
C PHE A 20 0.71 -7.28 3.49
N PRO A 21 1.47 -6.21 3.17
CA PRO A 21 1.39 -5.51 1.89
C PRO A 21 1.57 -6.45 0.68
N PRO A 22 0.81 -6.31 -0.42
CA PRO A 22 -0.30 -5.38 -0.62
C PRO A 22 -1.67 -5.92 -0.14
N ILE A 23 -1.73 -7.12 0.41
CA ILE A 23 -2.98 -7.82 0.72
C ILE A 23 -3.79 -7.10 1.78
N GLY A 24 -3.18 -6.59 2.86
CA GLY A 24 -3.92 -5.79 3.83
C GLY A 24 -4.55 -4.55 3.23
N SER A 25 -3.84 -3.87 2.33
CA SER A 25 -4.37 -2.71 1.61
C SER A 25 -5.61 -3.07 0.77
N LEU A 26 -5.62 -4.23 0.11
CA LEU A 26 -6.81 -4.74 -0.58
C LEU A 26 -7.94 -5.08 0.39
N ILE A 27 -7.65 -5.76 1.50
CA ILE A 27 -8.68 -6.11 2.49
C ILE A 27 -9.38 -4.85 2.99
N PHE A 28 -8.62 -3.83 3.39
CA PHE A 28 -9.17 -2.59 3.92
C PHE A 28 -9.78 -1.67 2.87
N LEU A 29 -9.47 -1.88 1.58
CA LEU A 29 -10.19 -1.23 0.48
C LEU A 29 -11.66 -1.65 0.45
N PHE A 30 -11.96 -2.93 0.70
CA PHE A 30 -13.34 -3.45 0.74
C PHE A 30 -13.99 -3.32 2.13
N VAL A 31 -13.24 -3.60 3.20
CA VAL A 31 -13.76 -3.52 4.58
C VAL A 31 -14.08 -2.07 4.98
N GLY A 32 -13.25 -1.11 4.56
CA GLY A 32 -13.42 0.31 4.88
C GLY A 32 -14.11 1.13 3.78
N LYS A 33 -14.71 0.48 2.78
CA LYS A 33 -15.17 1.13 1.53
C LYS A 33 -16.21 2.26 1.73
N ASP A 34 -16.95 2.21 2.82
CA ASP A 34 -18.02 3.17 3.14
C ASP A 34 -17.46 4.46 3.78
N ASP A 35 -16.20 4.47 4.25
CA ASP A 35 -15.49 5.68 4.70
C ASP A 35 -14.53 6.18 3.59
N PRO A 36 -14.70 7.43 3.12
CA PRO A 36 -13.93 7.94 1.98
C PRO A 36 -12.44 8.12 2.27
N ASP A 37 -12.02 8.32 3.52
CA ASP A 37 -10.61 8.45 3.86
C ASP A 37 -9.95 7.08 4.02
N VAL A 38 -10.66 6.10 4.62
CA VAL A 38 -10.16 4.73 4.71
C VAL A 38 -10.02 4.12 3.32
N LYS A 39 -11.03 4.29 2.46
CA LYS A 39 -10.97 3.81 1.08
C LYS A 39 -9.80 4.45 0.32
N ASN A 40 -9.58 5.76 0.50
CA ASN A 40 -8.45 6.46 -0.12
C ASN A 40 -7.09 5.97 0.38
N ASN A 41 -6.94 5.81 1.70
CA ASN A 41 -5.74 5.27 2.32
C ASN A 41 -5.44 3.86 1.82
N ALA A 42 -6.46 3.01 1.76
CA ALA A 42 -6.34 1.65 1.26
C ALA A 42 -5.97 1.60 -0.22
N ALA A 43 -6.58 2.44 -1.05
CA ALA A 43 -6.26 2.55 -2.46
C ALA A 43 -4.83 3.08 -2.69
N GLN A 44 -4.43 4.17 -2.02
CA GLN A 44 -3.08 4.72 -2.11
C GLN A 44 -2.02 3.71 -1.64
N ALA A 45 -2.23 3.08 -0.49
CA ALA A 45 -1.36 2.03 0.02
C ALA A 45 -1.28 0.86 -0.97
N PHE A 46 -2.41 0.42 -1.53
CA PHE A 46 -2.42 -0.66 -2.51
C PHE A 46 -1.61 -0.34 -3.76
N VAL A 47 -1.72 0.86 -4.32
CA VAL A 47 -0.92 1.25 -5.50
C VAL A 47 0.57 1.23 -5.16
N ILE A 48 0.98 1.80 -4.03
CA ILE A 48 2.39 1.85 -3.62
C ILE A 48 2.92 0.44 -3.33
N HIS A 49 2.19 -0.36 -2.56
CA HIS A 49 2.57 -1.72 -2.19
C HIS A 49 2.58 -2.65 -3.42
N GLY A 50 1.59 -2.53 -4.29
CA GLY A 50 1.47 -3.29 -5.53
C GLY A 50 2.58 -2.94 -6.52
N ALA A 51 2.87 -1.66 -6.73
CA ALA A 51 4.02 -1.22 -7.52
C ALA A 51 5.33 -1.76 -6.95
N SER A 52 5.47 -1.77 -5.62
CA SER A 52 6.68 -2.28 -4.97
C SER A 52 6.85 -3.79 -5.12
N LEU A 53 5.75 -4.55 -5.11
CA LEU A 53 5.75 -5.97 -5.44
C LEU A 53 6.16 -6.20 -6.91
N ILE A 54 5.65 -5.39 -7.85
CA ILE A 54 6.03 -5.50 -9.26
C ILE A 54 7.54 -5.27 -9.44
N VAL A 55 8.10 -4.23 -8.82
CA VAL A 55 9.55 -3.99 -8.87
C VAL A 55 10.33 -5.15 -8.26
N TYR A 56 9.87 -5.70 -7.14
CA TYR A 56 10.48 -6.88 -6.51
C TYR A 56 10.53 -8.08 -7.47
N LEU A 57 9.44 -8.36 -8.18
CA LEU A 57 9.40 -9.42 -9.18
C LEU A 57 10.36 -9.15 -10.35
N ILE A 58 10.43 -7.91 -10.84
CA ILE A 58 11.36 -7.52 -11.91
C ILE A 58 12.81 -7.75 -11.50
N VAL A 59 13.23 -7.31 -10.29
CA VAL A 59 14.62 -7.49 -9.85
C VAL A 59 14.98 -8.96 -9.63
N TRP A 60 14.02 -9.80 -9.24
CA TRP A 60 14.22 -11.26 -9.18
C TRP A 60 14.40 -11.88 -10.56
N VAL A 61 13.59 -11.47 -11.54
CA VAL A 61 13.76 -11.91 -12.93
C VAL A 61 15.14 -11.52 -13.45
N LEU A 62 15.58 -10.28 -13.19
CA LEU A 62 16.92 -9.80 -13.58
C LEU A 62 18.05 -10.64 -12.94
N ALA A 63 17.94 -10.98 -11.66
CA ALA A 63 18.88 -11.87 -11.00
C ALA A 63 18.90 -13.26 -11.67
N ALA A 64 17.74 -13.82 -12.00
CA ALA A 64 17.64 -15.14 -12.62
C ALA A 64 18.24 -15.18 -14.04
N VAL A 65 17.86 -14.23 -14.92
CA VAL A 65 18.33 -14.21 -16.31
C VAL A 65 19.81 -13.87 -16.47
N THR A 66 20.42 -13.29 -15.44
CA THR A 66 21.86 -13.02 -15.37
C THR A 66 22.65 -14.11 -14.66
N ALA A 67 22.07 -15.31 -14.51
CA ALA A 67 22.67 -16.44 -13.79
C ALA A 67 23.15 -16.08 -12.37
N GLY A 68 22.43 -15.17 -11.71
CA GLY A 68 22.72 -14.72 -10.34
C GLY A 68 23.67 -13.53 -10.23
N ILE A 69 24.26 -13.01 -11.31
CA ILE A 69 25.17 -11.84 -11.24
C ILE A 69 24.49 -10.64 -10.55
N LEU A 70 23.18 -10.46 -10.77
CA LEU A 70 22.41 -9.37 -10.18
C LEU A 70 21.65 -9.73 -8.90
N PHE A 71 22.03 -10.79 -8.16
CA PHE A 71 21.32 -11.23 -6.94
C PHE A 71 21.25 -10.16 -5.83
N PHE A 72 22.14 -9.17 -5.86
CA PHE A 72 22.14 -8.07 -4.90
C PHE A 72 20.97 -7.08 -5.11
N LEU A 73 20.35 -7.05 -6.30
CA LEU A 73 19.24 -6.13 -6.59
C LEU A 73 17.98 -6.44 -5.76
N PRO A 74 17.50 -7.69 -5.64
CA PRO A 74 16.43 -8.03 -4.68
C PRO A 74 16.72 -7.61 -3.24
N LEU A 75 17.96 -7.77 -2.77
CA LEU A 75 18.36 -7.40 -1.41
C LEU A 75 18.33 -5.87 -1.23
N LEU A 76 18.87 -5.13 -2.19
CA LEU A 76 18.82 -3.67 -2.19
C LEU A 76 17.38 -3.15 -2.25
N TRP A 77 16.55 -3.78 -3.10
CA TRP A 77 15.14 -3.43 -3.20
C TRP A 77 14.40 -3.69 -1.89
N TRP A 78 14.71 -4.77 -1.19
CA TRP A 78 14.10 -5.07 0.11
C TRP A 78 14.36 -3.95 1.12
N LEU A 79 15.57 -3.38 1.15
CA LEU A 79 15.88 -2.23 2.01
C LEU A 79 15.07 -0.98 1.62
N VAL A 80 15.01 -0.65 0.34
CA VAL A 80 14.22 0.49 -0.17
C VAL A 80 12.74 0.32 0.18
N TRP A 81 12.21 -0.88 -0.08
CA TRP A 81 10.84 -1.25 0.21
C TRP A 81 10.54 -1.16 1.71
N PHE A 82 11.43 -1.66 2.57
CA PHE A 82 11.26 -1.57 4.02
C PHE A 82 11.14 -0.11 4.49
N VAL A 83 11.95 0.80 3.94
CA VAL A 83 11.83 2.24 4.26
C VAL A 83 10.48 2.80 3.81
N ILE A 84 10.05 2.52 2.58
CA ILE A 84 8.74 2.97 2.06
C ILE A 84 7.60 2.48 2.96
N TRP A 85 7.62 1.20 3.32
CA TRP A 85 6.62 0.61 4.20
C TRP A 85 6.61 1.25 5.60
N VAL A 86 7.79 1.44 6.23
CA VAL A 86 7.90 2.10 7.54
C VAL A 86 7.37 3.53 7.50
N VAL A 87 7.70 4.30 6.46
CA VAL A 87 7.19 5.67 6.28
C VAL A 87 5.66 5.65 6.18
N GLY A 88 5.09 4.75 5.38
CA GLY A 88 3.64 4.59 5.28
C GLY A 88 2.98 4.27 6.61
N LEU A 89 3.56 3.36 7.38
CA LEU A 89 3.11 3.01 8.72
C LEU A 89 3.14 4.20 9.69
N ILE A 90 4.26 4.94 9.75
CA ILE A 90 4.40 6.12 10.61
C ILE A 90 3.36 7.17 10.26
N LEU A 91 3.16 7.45 8.97
CA LEU A 91 2.18 8.43 8.53
C LEU A 91 0.75 7.98 8.86
N ALA A 92 0.43 6.69 8.70
CA ALA A 92 -0.87 6.14 9.06
C ALA A 92 -1.15 6.27 10.57
N LEU A 93 -0.14 6.00 11.41
CA LEU A 93 -0.22 6.18 12.86
C LEU A 93 -0.45 7.65 13.26
N GLN A 94 0.15 8.59 12.51
CA GLN A 94 0.03 10.03 12.76
C GLN A 94 -1.25 10.65 12.17
N ALA A 95 -1.87 10.01 11.18
CA ALA A 95 -3.00 10.56 10.45
C ALA A 95 -4.29 10.60 11.30
N GLY A 96 -4.42 9.73 12.30
CA GLY A 96 -5.63 9.62 13.12
C GLY A 96 -6.86 9.20 12.30
N GLY A 97 -6.66 8.36 11.29
CA GLY A 97 -7.70 7.94 10.34
C GLY A 97 -7.93 8.91 9.17
N ARG A 98 -7.33 10.09 9.13
CA ARG A 98 -7.39 10.99 7.96
C ARG A 98 -6.57 10.41 6.80
N ARG A 99 -6.70 11.02 5.62
CA ARG A 99 -5.89 10.68 4.45
C ARG A 99 -4.40 10.84 4.74
N VAL A 100 -3.63 9.84 4.36
CA VAL A 100 -2.18 9.85 4.38
C VAL A 100 -1.69 10.62 3.16
N ASN A 101 -0.82 11.58 3.41
CA ASN A 101 -0.09 12.31 2.38
C ASN A 101 1.32 11.74 2.31
N PHE A 102 1.50 10.67 1.54
CA PHE A 102 2.82 10.05 1.39
C PHE A 102 3.75 11.01 0.62
N PRO A 103 4.90 11.42 1.19
CA PRO A 103 5.80 12.36 0.54
C PRO A 103 6.41 11.73 -0.71
N VAL A 104 6.52 12.51 -1.80
CA VAL A 104 7.03 12.09 -3.11
C VAL A 104 6.12 11.06 -3.81
N LEU A 105 5.90 9.88 -3.21
CA LEU A 105 5.12 8.81 -3.82
C LEU A 105 3.62 9.13 -3.91
N GLY A 106 3.04 9.85 -2.93
CA GLY A 106 1.64 10.24 -2.94
C GLY A 106 1.25 10.99 -4.23
N PRO A 107 1.94 12.09 -4.57
CA PRO A 107 1.76 12.76 -5.85
C PRO A 107 1.98 11.86 -7.09
N MET A 108 2.98 10.97 -7.05
CA MET A 108 3.27 10.07 -8.18
C MET A 108 2.15 9.04 -8.42
N VAL A 109 1.50 8.56 -7.35
CA VAL A 109 0.46 7.53 -7.46
C VAL A 109 -0.95 8.08 -7.54
N ALA A 110 -1.14 9.40 -7.33
CA ALA A 110 -2.45 10.04 -7.19
C ALA A 110 -3.39 9.76 -8.38
N SER A 111 -2.85 9.65 -9.60
CA SER A 111 -3.64 9.36 -10.80
C SER A 111 -4.22 7.94 -10.85
N TYR A 112 -3.62 6.99 -10.13
CA TYR A 112 -4.08 5.59 -10.08
C TYR A 112 -5.07 5.32 -8.95
N VAL A 113 -5.06 6.16 -7.90
CA VAL A 113 -5.91 5.99 -6.71
C VAL A 113 -7.40 5.91 -7.06
N PRO A 114 -7.99 6.81 -7.88
CA PRO A 114 -9.41 6.74 -8.23
C PRO A 114 -9.80 5.44 -8.94
N ALA A 115 -8.91 4.88 -9.77
CA ALA A 115 -9.17 3.63 -10.47
C ALA A 115 -9.26 2.45 -9.48
N VAL A 116 -8.36 2.41 -8.49
CA VAL A 116 -8.37 1.39 -7.43
C VAL A 116 -9.57 1.57 -6.50
N GLU A 117 -9.91 2.80 -6.11
CA GLU A 117 -11.13 3.08 -5.33
C GLU A 117 -12.40 2.55 -6.03
N GLY A 118 -12.42 2.57 -7.36
CA GLY A 118 -13.53 2.05 -8.18
C GLY A 118 -13.73 0.54 -8.13
N TRP A 119 -12.79 -0.23 -7.58
CA TRP A 119 -12.91 -1.68 -7.40
C TRP A 119 -13.84 -2.05 -6.24
N ALA A 120 -13.94 -1.19 -5.23
CA ALA A 120 -14.79 -1.37 -4.06
C ALA A 120 -16.02 -0.45 -4.14
N LYS A 121 -17.11 -0.99 -4.71
CA LYS A 121 -18.43 -0.33 -4.79
C LYS A 121 -19.29 -0.62 -3.55
#